data_AF-A0A8I3PKT2-F1
#
_entry.id   AF-A0A8I3PKT2-F1
#
_cell.length_a   1.000
_cell.length_b   1.000
_cell.length_c   1.000
_cell.angle_alpha   90.00
_cell.angle_beta   90.00
_cell.angle_gamma   90.00
#
_symmetry.space_group_name_H-M   'P 1'
#
loop_
_entity.id
_entity.type
_entity.pdbx_description
1 polymer ?
#
loop_
_entity_poly.entity_id
_entity_poly.type
_entity_poly.pdbx_seq_one_letter_code
_entity_poly.pdbx_strand_id
1 'polypeptide(L)'
;MSRALSLLLGAALLCGPGVSCRRVVSGQKVCFADLKHPCYKMAYFHELSSRVSFQEARLACESEGGALLSLDNEAEQKLIESMLQNLTKPGTGISDGDFWIGLWRNGEGQTSGACPDLYQWSDGSSSQYRNWYTDEPSCGSEKCVVMYHQPTANPGLGGPYLYQWNDDRCNMKHNYICKYEPEINPTSPIEKTYFTNQPGDTHQNVVVTEAGIIPNLIYVVIPTIPLLLLILVAFGTCCFQMLHKRKARRNFTKDSTPLSSECLAESLNSNL
;
A
#
# COMPACT_ATOMS: atom_id res chain seq x y z
N MET A 1 39.70 15.58 30.92
CA MET A 1 38.37 15.95 30.38
C MET A 1 38.24 15.32 29.01
N SER A 2 37.24 14.46 28.79
CA SER A 2 36.96 13.90 27.46
C SER A 2 35.44 13.86 27.28
N ARG A 3 34.93 14.50 26.22
CA ARG A 3 33.49 14.54 25.90
C ARG A 3 33.28 13.70 24.65
N ALA A 4 32.50 12.64 24.75
CA ALA A 4 32.06 11.87 23.59
C ALA A 4 31.11 12.73 22.74
N LEU A 5 31.37 12.80 21.45
CA LEU A 5 30.55 13.50 20.47
C LEU A 5 29.76 12.46 19.68
N SER A 6 28.49 12.26 20.02
CA SER A 6 27.60 11.37 19.27
C SER A 6 27.22 12.03 17.94
N LEU A 7 27.70 11.48 16.83
CA LEU A 7 27.29 11.87 15.48
C LEU A 7 25.85 11.43 15.21
N LEU A 8 25.07 12.34 14.62
CA LEU A 8 23.65 12.16 14.33
C LEU A 8 23.43 11.20 13.16
N LEU A 9 22.42 10.33 13.26
CA LEU A 9 21.83 9.66 12.09
C LEU A 9 21.08 10.69 11.25
N GLY A 10 21.56 10.93 10.02
CA GLY A 10 20.81 11.67 9.01
C GLY A 10 19.96 10.74 8.13
N ALA A 11 18.70 10.51 8.51
CA ALA A 11 17.71 9.97 7.58
C ALA A 11 17.12 11.15 6.78
N ALA A 12 17.41 11.21 5.48
CA ALA A 12 16.94 12.28 4.61
C ALA A 12 15.44 12.12 4.29
N LEU A 13 14.59 12.73 5.11
CA LEU A 13 13.16 12.91 4.81
C LEU A 13 12.98 14.12 3.87
N LEU A 14 12.88 13.87 2.57
CA LEU A 14 12.41 14.86 1.59
C LEU A 14 10.92 14.62 1.28
N CYS A 15 10.06 14.98 2.24
CA CYS A 15 8.61 15.11 2.02
C CYS A 15 8.20 16.56 2.28
N GLY A 16 7.85 17.28 1.21
CA GLY A 16 7.33 18.64 1.30
C GLY A 16 5.90 18.70 1.88
N PRO A 17 5.48 19.85 2.44
CA PRO A 17 4.14 20.00 3.00
C PRO A 17 3.10 20.03 1.88
N GLY A 18 2.30 18.97 1.75
CA GLY A 18 1.18 18.91 0.80
C GLY A 18 0.91 17.54 0.16
N VAL A 19 1.89 16.63 0.18
CA VAL A 19 1.69 15.29 -0.36
C VAL A 19 1.03 14.40 0.69
N SER A 20 -0.29 14.17 0.54
CA SER A 20 -0.94 13.04 1.19
C SER A 20 -0.31 11.76 0.64
N CYS A 21 0.49 11.07 1.46
CA CYS A 21 1.03 9.77 1.12
C CYS A 21 -0.11 8.76 1.11
N ARG A 22 -0.82 8.68 -0.02
CA ARG A 22 -1.86 7.68 -0.26
C ARG A 22 -1.22 6.31 -0.10
N ARG A 23 -1.66 5.58 0.93
CA ARG A 23 -1.40 4.14 1.03
C ARG A 23 -2.08 3.46 -0.16
N VAL A 24 -1.31 3.27 -1.22
CA VAL A 24 -1.64 2.32 -2.27
C VAL A 24 -1.72 0.96 -1.57
N VAL A 25 -2.90 0.34 -1.54
CA VAL A 25 -3.00 -1.10 -1.22
C VAL A 25 -2.61 -1.85 -2.49
N SER A 26 -1.33 -1.66 -2.88
CA SER A 26 -0.76 -2.28 -4.05
C SER A 26 -0.69 -3.76 -3.75
N GLY A 27 -1.42 -4.58 -4.51
CA GLY A 27 -1.33 -6.03 -4.38
C GLY A 27 0.13 -6.47 -4.47
N GLN A 28 0.46 -7.52 -3.73
CA GLN A 28 1.79 -8.11 -3.80
C GLN A 28 2.05 -8.60 -5.24
N LYS A 29 3.28 -8.39 -5.74
CA LYS A 29 3.71 -8.97 -7.02
C LYS A 29 3.75 -10.49 -6.86
N VAL A 30 2.91 -11.19 -7.61
CA VAL A 30 2.81 -12.66 -7.62
C VAL A 30 3.60 -13.17 -8.82
N CYS A 31 4.60 -14.02 -8.56
CA CYS A 31 5.42 -14.66 -9.58
C CYS A 31 5.20 -16.17 -9.57
N PHE A 32 5.45 -16.83 -10.70
CA PHE A 32 5.72 -18.27 -10.70
C PHE A 32 7.09 -18.54 -10.05
N ALA A 33 7.32 -19.80 -9.65
CA ALA A 33 8.60 -20.22 -9.07
C ALA A 33 9.72 -20.41 -10.11
N ASP A 34 9.39 -20.41 -11.41
CA ASP A 34 10.36 -20.50 -12.50
C ASP A 34 10.60 -19.13 -13.17
N LEU A 35 11.72 -19.04 -13.90
CA LEU A 35 12.14 -17.84 -14.64
C LEU A 35 11.61 -17.81 -16.09
N LYS A 36 10.53 -18.55 -16.40
CA LYS A 36 9.96 -18.61 -17.76
C LYS A 36 8.61 -17.93 -17.86
N HIS A 37 7.85 -17.89 -16.76
CA HIS A 37 6.56 -17.23 -16.73
C HIS A 37 6.67 -15.81 -16.16
N PRO A 38 5.83 -14.88 -16.64
CA PRO A 38 5.77 -13.52 -16.10
C PRO A 38 5.22 -13.49 -14.67
N CYS A 39 5.50 -12.39 -13.97
CA CYS A 39 4.83 -12.04 -12.73
C CYS A 39 3.67 -11.07 -12.98
N TYR A 40 2.73 -10.99 -12.04
CA TYR A 40 1.58 -10.09 -12.10
C TYR A 40 1.43 -9.27 -10.81
N LYS A 41 0.79 -8.12 -10.89
CA LYS A 41 0.50 -7.26 -9.74
C LYS A 41 -0.87 -6.60 -9.91
N MET A 42 -1.82 -6.93 -9.04
CA MET A 42 -3.16 -6.35 -9.01
C MET A 42 -3.15 -5.13 -8.07
N ALA A 43 -3.08 -3.92 -8.63
CA ALA A 43 -3.13 -2.69 -7.84
C ALA A 43 -4.60 -2.25 -7.68
N TYR A 44 -5.12 -2.37 -6.46
CA TYR A 44 -6.52 -2.07 -6.15
C TYR A 44 -6.67 -1.01 -5.07
N PHE A 45 -7.83 -0.35 -5.07
CA PHE A 45 -8.13 0.74 -4.15
C PHE A 45 -9.56 0.64 -3.64
N HIS A 46 -9.69 0.54 -2.31
CA HIS A 46 -10.99 0.68 -1.62
C HIS A 46 -11.59 2.08 -1.84
N GLU A 47 -10.74 3.11 -1.78
CA GLU A 47 -11.15 4.50 -2.03
C GLU A 47 -11.20 4.79 -3.53
N LEU A 48 -12.40 5.08 -4.07
CA LEU A 48 -12.60 5.48 -5.46
C LEU A 48 -11.69 6.64 -5.86
N SER A 49 -11.46 7.59 -4.95
CA SER A 49 -10.59 8.75 -5.19
C SER A 49 -9.13 8.39 -5.44
N SER A 50 -8.69 7.20 -5.00
CA SER A 50 -7.30 6.71 -5.14
C SER A 50 -7.05 5.90 -6.41
N ARG A 51 -8.12 5.55 -7.14
CA ARG A 51 -8.06 4.92 -8.47
C ARG A 51 -7.48 5.89 -9.51
N VAL A 52 -6.98 5.34 -10.61
CA VAL A 52 -6.12 6.05 -11.57
C VAL A 52 -6.64 5.98 -13.01
N SER A 53 -6.24 6.93 -13.85
CA SER A 53 -6.54 6.90 -15.29
C SER A 53 -5.68 5.86 -16.02
N PHE A 54 -6.06 5.48 -17.24
CA PHE A 54 -5.31 4.50 -18.02
C PHE A 54 -3.83 4.91 -18.18
N GLN A 55 -3.56 6.18 -18.47
CA GLN A 55 -2.19 6.69 -18.63
C GLN A 55 -1.43 6.72 -17.29
N GLU A 56 -2.08 7.03 -16.17
CA GLU A 56 -1.47 6.96 -14.84
C GLU A 56 -1.15 5.50 -14.46
N ALA A 57 -2.04 4.56 -14.77
CA ALA A 57 -1.85 3.13 -14.54
C ALA A 57 -0.70 2.55 -15.40
N ARG A 58 -0.64 2.94 -16.68
CA ARG A 58 0.46 2.63 -17.60
C ARG A 58 1.81 3.06 -17.03
N LEU A 59 1.93 4.34 -16.66
CA LEU A 59 3.15 4.91 -16.10
C LEU A 59 3.52 4.24 -14.75
N ALA A 60 2.54 3.84 -13.93
CA ALA A 60 2.80 3.11 -12.70
C ALA A 60 3.47 1.75 -12.97
N CYS A 61 2.92 0.94 -13.90
CA CYS A 61 3.53 -0.34 -14.26
C CYS A 61 4.92 -0.16 -14.90
N GLU A 62 5.06 0.80 -15.81
CA GLU A 62 6.35 1.14 -16.47
C GLU A 62 7.41 1.58 -15.43
N SER A 63 7.01 2.31 -14.38
CA SER A 63 7.94 2.75 -13.31
C SER A 63 8.49 1.61 -12.45
N GLU A 64 7.80 0.46 -12.41
CA GLU A 64 8.22 -0.76 -11.70
C GLU A 64 8.87 -1.80 -12.64
N GLY A 65 9.18 -1.43 -13.90
CA GLY A 65 9.78 -2.32 -14.90
C GLY A 65 8.82 -3.36 -15.48
N GLY A 66 7.52 -3.10 -15.42
CA GLY A 66 6.48 -3.90 -16.08
C GLY A 66 5.71 -3.10 -17.11
N ALA A 67 4.59 -3.66 -17.56
CA ALA A 67 3.60 -2.97 -18.41
C ALA A 67 2.18 -3.26 -17.87
N LEU A 68 1.18 -2.54 -18.38
CA LEU A 68 -0.21 -2.94 -18.16
C LEU A 68 -0.45 -4.32 -18.79
N LEU A 69 -1.24 -5.15 -18.11
CA LEU A 69 -1.50 -6.55 -18.47
C LEU A 69 -1.86 -6.73 -19.96
N SER A 70 -0.98 -7.38 -20.71
CA SER A 70 -1.34 -8.07 -21.96
C SER A 70 -1.78 -9.51 -21.67
N LEU A 71 -2.67 -10.05 -22.51
CA LEU A 71 -3.18 -11.41 -22.40
C LEU A 71 -2.97 -12.16 -23.71
N ASP A 72 -2.21 -13.24 -23.66
CA ASP A 72 -1.78 -14.02 -24.82
C ASP A 72 -2.78 -15.12 -25.20
N ASN A 73 -3.55 -15.64 -24.21
CA ASN A 73 -4.52 -16.72 -24.41
C ASN A 73 -5.49 -16.89 -23.23
N GLU A 74 -6.47 -17.79 -23.40
CA GLU A 74 -7.50 -18.12 -22.42
C GLU A 74 -6.96 -18.71 -21.10
N ALA A 75 -5.81 -19.40 -21.12
CA ALA A 75 -5.22 -19.94 -19.89
C ALA A 75 -4.59 -18.83 -19.04
N GLU A 76 -4.01 -17.80 -19.66
CA GLU A 76 -3.54 -16.60 -18.96
C GLU A 76 -4.72 -15.78 -18.38
N GLN A 77 -5.80 -15.61 -19.15
CA GLN A 77 -7.04 -15.00 -18.64
C GLN A 77 -7.53 -15.74 -17.37
N LYS A 78 -7.69 -17.07 -17.43
CA LYS A 78 -8.12 -17.88 -16.28
C LYS A 78 -7.16 -17.82 -15.08
N LEU A 79 -5.86 -17.65 -15.32
CA LEU A 79 -4.88 -17.42 -14.26
C LEU A 79 -5.18 -16.10 -13.53
N ILE A 80 -5.36 -15.00 -14.26
CA ILE A 80 -5.71 -13.68 -13.70
C ILE A 80 -7.04 -13.72 -12.96
N GLU A 81 -8.05 -14.40 -13.51
CA GLU A 81 -9.33 -14.64 -12.83
C GLU A 81 -9.15 -15.32 -11.48
N SER A 82 -8.35 -16.39 -11.43
CA SER A 82 -8.08 -17.12 -10.18
C SER A 82 -7.35 -16.24 -9.15
N MET A 83 -6.47 -15.33 -9.59
CA MET A 83 -5.78 -14.39 -8.72
C MET A 83 -6.76 -13.35 -8.15
N LEU A 84 -7.65 -12.79 -8.98
CA LEU A 84 -8.69 -11.87 -8.53
C LEU A 84 -9.67 -12.53 -7.56
N GLN A 85 -10.17 -13.74 -7.87
CA GLN A 85 -11.04 -14.52 -6.97
C GLN A 85 -10.40 -14.80 -5.61
N ASN A 86 -9.10 -15.12 -5.59
CA ASN A 86 -8.35 -15.31 -4.35
C ASN A 86 -8.22 -14.03 -3.51
N LEU A 87 -8.31 -12.86 -4.14
CA LEU A 87 -8.34 -11.55 -3.48
C LEU A 87 -9.76 -11.14 -3.03
N THR A 88 -10.86 -11.69 -3.57
CA THR A 88 -12.25 -11.33 -3.20
C THR A 88 -12.75 -12.00 -1.91
N LYS A 89 -11.88 -12.26 -0.93
CA LYS A 89 -12.25 -12.97 0.31
C LYS A 89 -13.07 -12.07 1.27
N PRO A 90 -14.15 -12.57 1.90
CA PRO A 90 -14.98 -11.77 2.79
C PRO A 90 -14.19 -11.07 3.91
N GLY A 91 -14.50 -9.80 4.15
CA GLY A 91 -13.98 -9.00 5.27
C GLY A 91 -12.59 -8.37 5.09
N THR A 92 -11.77 -8.82 4.12
CA THR A 92 -10.44 -8.24 3.82
C THR A 92 -10.11 -8.10 2.34
N GLY A 93 -10.98 -8.63 1.47
CA GLY A 93 -10.74 -8.70 0.04
C GLY A 93 -11.05 -7.44 -0.75
N ILE A 94 -10.83 -7.54 -2.06
CA ILE A 94 -11.19 -6.51 -3.04
C ILE A 94 -12.71 -6.36 -3.13
N SER A 95 -13.15 -5.10 -3.25
CA SER A 95 -14.53 -4.71 -3.52
C SER A 95 -14.72 -4.35 -4.99
N ASP A 96 -15.96 -4.17 -5.43
CA ASP A 96 -16.32 -3.76 -6.78
C ASP A 96 -15.47 -2.61 -7.33
N GLY A 97 -14.92 -2.83 -8.52
CA GLY A 97 -14.05 -1.90 -9.22
C GLY A 97 -13.25 -2.58 -10.29
N ASP A 98 -13.49 -2.17 -11.53
CA ASP A 98 -12.85 -2.74 -12.71
C ASP A 98 -11.35 -2.41 -12.74
N PHE A 99 -10.63 -3.18 -13.57
CA PHE A 99 -9.18 -3.11 -13.67
C PHE A 99 -8.76 -2.72 -15.08
N TRP A 100 -8.00 -1.63 -15.23
CA TRP A 100 -7.29 -1.35 -16.49
C TRP A 100 -6.38 -2.53 -16.86
N ILE A 101 -6.52 -2.98 -18.11
CA ILE A 101 -5.59 -3.89 -18.79
C ILE A 101 -4.87 -3.12 -19.90
N GLY A 102 -3.86 -3.72 -20.52
CA GLY A 102 -2.98 -3.05 -21.48
C GLY A 102 -3.58 -2.79 -22.85
N LEU A 103 -4.84 -3.16 -23.11
CA LEU A 103 -5.48 -3.05 -24.41
C LEU A 103 -6.08 -1.64 -24.61
N TRP A 104 -5.80 -1.02 -25.75
CA TRP A 104 -6.29 0.32 -26.11
C TRP A 104 -6.32 0.51 -27.64
N ARG A 105 -6.99 1.56 -28.12
CA ARG A 105 -6.94 1.95 -29.55
C ARG A 105 -6.55 3.42 -29.71
N ASN A 106 -5.79 3.71 -30.77
CA ASN A 106 -5.38 5.08 -31.05
C ASN A 106 -6.59 5.96 -31.44
N GLY A 107 -6.48 7.27 -31.19
CA GLY A 107 -7.53 8.23 -31.50
C GLY A 107 -7.64 8.65 -32.96
N GLU A 108 -6.67 8.28 -33.80
CA GLU A 108 -6.53 8.75 -35.18
C GLU A 108 -6.48 7.60 -36.20
N GLY A 109 -7.15 7.79 -37.34
CA GLY A 109 -6.69 7.26 -38.63
C GLY A 109 -7.15 5.86 -39.07
N GLN A 110 -7.52 4.94 -38.17
CA GLN A 110 -7.96 3.60 -38.61
C GLN A 110 -9.46 3.59 -38.97
N THR A 111 -9.75 3.82 -40.25
CA THR A 111 -11.10 3.79 -40.86
C THR A 111 -11.38 2.47 -41.59
N SER A 112 -10.61 1.41 -41.33
CA SER A 112 -10.69 0.13 -42.05
C SER A 112 -10.31 -1.04 -41.13
N GLY A 113 -11.29 -1.88 -40.82
CA GLY A 113 -11.20 -3.00 -39.88
C GLY A 113 -12.52 -3.18 -39.13
N ALA A 114 -12.78 -4.36 -38.55
CA ALA A 114 -13.85 -4.46 -37.56
C ALA A 114 -13.37 -3.76 -36.27
N CYS A 115 -14.29 -3.19 -35.50
CA CYS A 115 -13.91 -2.38 -34.33
C CYS A 115 -13.02 -3.12 -33.29
N PRO A 116 -13.25 -4.41 -32.96
CA PRO A 116 -12.34 -5.18 -32.10
C PRO A 116 -10.89 -5.25 -32.60
N ASP A 117 -10.66 -5.15 -33.91
CA ASP A 117 -9.35 -5.24 -34.56
C ASP A 117 -8.54 -3.95 -34.39
N LEU A 118 -9.20 -2.83 -34.07
CA LEU A 118 -8.56 -1.52 -33.84
C LEU A 118 -7.80 -1.47 -32.51
N TYR A 119 -8.02 -2.46 -31.64
CA TYR A 119 -7.45 -2.54 -30.30
C TYR A 119 -6.11 -3.29 -30.30
N GLN A 120 -5.07 -2.64 -29.76
CA GLN A 120 -3.69 -3.09 -29.67
C GLN A 120 -3.17 -3.05 -28.23
N TRP A 121 -2.20 -3.91 -27.90
CA TRP A 121 -1.59 -3.92 -26.57
C TRP A 121 -0.56 -2.79 -26.42
N SER A 122 -0.51 -2.18 -25.24
CA SER A 122 0.34 -1.02 -24.91
C SER A 122 1.80 -1.37 -24.63
N ASP A 123 2.09 -2.64 -24.35
CA ASP A 123 3.43 -3.24 -24.25
C ASP A 123 4.01 -3.64 -25.63
N GLY A 124 3.19 -3.63 -26.69
CA GLY A 124 3.57 -4.08 -28.02
C GLY A 124 3.35 -5.58 -28.29
N SER A 125 2.71 -6.33 -27.38
CA SER A 125 2.35 -7.73 -27.64
C SER A 125 1.50 -7.86 -28.91
N SER A 126 1.80 -8.88 -29.72
CA SER A 126 1.06 -9.21 -30.94
C SER A 126 -0.18 -10.09 -30.69
N SER A 127 -0.54 -10.34 -29.42
CA SER A 127 -1.65 -11.24 -29.08
C SER A 127 -2.99 -10.82 -29.69
N GLN A 128 -3.64 -11.78 -30.34
CA GLN A 128 -4.97 -11.66 -30.91
C GLN A 128 -6.07 -12.17 -29.95
N TYR A 129 -5.73 -12.59 -28.73
CA TYR A 129 -6.73 -13.04 -27.76
C TYR A 129 -7.62 -11.87 -27.32
N ARG A 130 -8.94 -12.10 -27.30
CA ARG A 130 -9.95 -11.13 -26.89
C ARG A 130 -11.01 -11.82 -26.03
N ASN A 131 -11.40 -11.22 -24.90
CA ASN A 131 -12.46 -11.71 -24.01
C ASN A 131 -13.50 -10.61 -23.72
N TRP A 132 -14.03 -10.00 -24.79
CA TRP A 132 -15.06 -8.96 -24.68
C TRP A 132 -16.32 -9.48 -23.96
N TYR A 133 -16.97 -8.57 -23.24
CA TYR A 133 -18.32 -8.79 -22.74
C TYR A 133 -19.33 -8.73 -23.88
N THR A 134 -20.56 -9.21 -23.65
CA THR A 134 -21.64 -9.10 -24.64
C THR A 134 -21.91 -7.64 -24.98
N ASP A 135 -22.04 -7.37 -26.28
CA ASP A 135 -22.22 -6.03 -26.89
C ASP A 135 -20.99 -5.09 -26.84
N GLU A 136 -19.84 -5.56 -26.33
CA GLU A 136 -18.59 -4.80 -26.31
C GLU A 136 -17.59 -5.22 -27.41
N PRO A 137 -16.70 -4.32 -27.87
CA PRO A 137 -16.53 -2.92 -27.47
C PRO A 137 -17.60 -1.97 -28.07
N SER A 138 -17.85 -0.85 -27.38
CA SER A 138 -18.78 0.22 -27.74
C SER A 138 -18.36 1.00 -28.99
N CYS A 139 -17.05 1.00 -29.31
CA CYS A 139 -16.46 1.60 -30.51
C CYS A 139 -16.58 3.13 -30.63
N GLY A 140 -17.21 3.80 -29.66
CA GLY A 140 -17.54 5.22 -29.69
C GLY A 140 -16.38 6.13 -29.31
N SER A 141 -16.53 6.83 -28.17
CA SER A 141 -15.47 7.68 -27.61
C SER A 141 -14.52 6.94 -26.65
N GLU A 142 -14.91 5.73 -26.26
CA GLU A 142 -14.20 4.84 -25.35
C GLU A 142 -13.08 4.10 -26.10
N LYS A 143 -11.90 4.02 -25.48
CA LYS A 143 -10.63 3.73 -26.20
C LYS A 143 -9.60 2.95 -25.37
N CYS A 144 -9.84 2.77 -24.09
CA CYS A 144 -8.96 2.06 -23.16
C CYS A 144 -9.76 0.97 -22.48
N VAL A 145 -9.20 -0.21 -22.26
CA VAL A 145 -9.99 -1.39 -21.89
C VAL A 145 -9.85 -1.72 -20.42
N VAL A 146 -10.99 -1.98 -19.78
CA VAL A 146 -11.06 -2.58 -18.45
C VAL A 146 -11.46 -4.05 -18.52
N MET A 147 -10.94 -4.82 -17.59
CA MET A 147 -11.49 -6.12 -17.18
C MET A 147 -12.49 -5.88 -16.04
N TYR A 148 -13.72 -6.36 -16.19
CA TYR A 148 -14.76 -6.17 -15.18
C TYR A 148 -14.44 -6.87 -13.86
N HIS A 149 -14.75 -6.21 -12.75
CA HIS A 149 -14.81 -6.85 -11.43
C HIS A 149 -15.87 -6.18 -10.56
N GLN A 150 -17.14 -6.53 -10.80
CA GLN A 150 -18.29 -5.99 -10.07
C GLN A 150 -19.15 -7.11 -9.46
N PRO A 151 -18.63 -7.86 -8.45
CA PRO A 151 -19.34 -8.99 -7.86
C PRO A 151 -20.66 -8.63 -7.16
N THR A 152 -20.94 -7.35 -6.87
CA THR A 152 -22.24 -6.91 -6.32
C THR A 152 -23.19 -6.32 -7.37
N ALA A 153 -22.75 -6.14 -8.62
CA ALA A 153 -23.60 -5.65 -9.69
C ALA A 153 -24.65 -6.69 -10.13
N ASN A 154 -25.84 -6.21 -10.49
CA ASN A 154 -26.85 -7.05 -11.12
C ASN A 154 -26.34 -7.53 -12.50
N PRO A 155 -26.50 -8.82 -12.86
CA PRO A 155 -26.11 -9.32 -14.19
C PRO A 155 -26.75 -8.54 -15.34
N GLY A 156 -25.97 -8.31 -16.41
CA GLY A 156 -26.46 -7.78 -17.68
C GLY A 156 -26.76 -8.88 -18.71
N LEU A 157 -26.80 -8.48 -19.99
CA LEU A 157 -27.11 -9.40 -21.10
C LEU A 157 -26.08 -10.52 -21.30
N GLY A 158 -24.81 -10.26 -20.98
CA GLY A 158 -23.74 -11.27 -20.99
C GLY A 158 -23.62 -12.08 -19.69
N GLY A 159 -24.44 -11.80 -18.68
CA GLY A 159 -24.33 -12.39 -17.34
C GLY A 159 -23.66 -11.43 -16.34
N PRO A 160 -23.00 -11.96 -15.29
CA PRO A 160 -22.32 -11.13 -14.29
C PRO A 160 -21.18 -10.31 -14.89
N TYR A 161 -20.99 -9.07 -14.43
CA TYR A 161 -19.86 -8.21 -14.80
C TYR A 161 -18.57 -8.67 -14.09
N LEU A 162 -18.04 -9.80 -14.55
CA LEU A 162 -16.86 -10.47 -14.00
C LEU A 162 -15.93 -10.93 -15.13
N TYR A 163 -14.71 -10.40 -15.12
CA TYR A 163 -13.53 -10.83 -15.88
C TYR A 163 -13.56 -10.71 -17.41
N GLN A 164 -14.74 -10.56 -18.01
CA GLN A 164 -14.88 -10.10 -19.40
C GLN A 164 -14.56 -8.60 -19.52
N TRP A 165 -14.31 -8.15 -20.75
CA TRP A 165 -13.73 -6.83 -21.01
C TRP A 165 -14.73 -5.83 -21.61
N ASN A 166 -14.48 -4.55 -21.35
CA ASN A 166 -15.26 -3.41 -21.82
C ASN A 166 -14.31 -2.26 -22.18
N ASP A 167 -14.58 -1.50 -23.26
CA ASP A 167 -13.87 -0.24 -23.48
C ASP A 167 -14.50 0.91 -22.69
N ASP A 168 -13.63 1.70 -22.06
CA ASP A 168 -14.00 2.88 -21.28
C ASP A 168 -13.17 4.10 -21.74
N ARG A 169 -13.55 5.27 -21.26
CA ARG A 169 -12.87 6.54 -21.51
C ARG A 169 -11.59 6.53 -20.69
N CYS A 170 -10.45 6.71 -21.36
CA CYS A 170 -9.12 6.60 -20.75
C CYS A 170 -8.86 7.51 -19.54
N ASN A 171 -9.71 8.53 -19.30
CA ASN A 171 -9.66 9.43 -18.15
C ASN A 171 -10.46 8.97 -16.92
N MET A 172 -11.28 7.91 -17.03
CA MET A 172 -11.98 7.28 -15.89
C MET A 172 -10.99 6.71 -14.88
N LYS A 173 -11.44 6.47 -13.64
CA LYS A 173 -10.56 6.11 -12.52
C LYS A 173 -10.85 4.68 -12.04
N HIS A 174 -9.96 3.76 -12.40
CA HIS A 174 -10.07 2.32 -12.12
C HIS A 174 -8.89 1.75 -11.34
N ASN A 175 -9.02 0.50 -10.91
CA ASN A 175 -7.89 -0.33 -10.48
C ASN A 175 -7.01 -0.68 -11.71
N TYR A 176 -5.90 -1.40 -11.54
CA TYR A 176 -5.09 -1.85 -12.69
C TYR A 176 -4.31 -3.11 -12.41
N ILE A 177 -3.94 -3.83 -13.48
CA ILE A 177 -3.08 -5.02 -13.40
C ILE A 177 -1.82 -4.79 -14.22
N CYS A 178 -0.66 -4.99 -13.60
CA CYS A 178 0.63 -5.00 -14.29
C CYS A 178 1.10 -6.43 -14.57
N LYS A 179 1.72 -6.65 -15.74
CA LYS A 179 2.49 -7.83 -16.12
C LYS A 179 3.98 -7.46 -16.13
N TYR A 180 4.83 -8.36 -15.67
CA TYR A 180 6.29 -8.20 -15.65
C TYR A 180 6.91 -9.43 -16.29
N GLU A 181 7.62 -9.23 -17.39
CA GLU A 181 8.40 -10.30 -18.00
C GLU A 181 9.46 -10.83 -17.02
N PRO A 182 9.80 -12.14 -17.08
CA PRO A 182 10.85 -12.69 -16.25
C PRO A 182 12.20 -12.03 -16.57
N GLU A 183 13.03 -11.83 -15.56
CA GLU A 183 14.39 -11.32 -15.76
C GLU A 183 15.25 -12.33 -16.52
N ILE A 184 15.28 -12.20 -17.85
CA ILE A 184 16.25 -12.87 -18.71
C ILE A 184 17.62 -12.21 -18.45
N ASN A 185 18.26 -12.58 -17.34
CA ASN A 185 19.67 -12.28 -17.11
C ASN A 185 20.48 -12.92 -18.24
N PRO A 186 21.10 -12.16 -19.17
CA PRO A 186 21.86 -12.72 -20.27
C PRO A 186 23.26 -13.09 -19.80
N THR A 187 23.34 -13.99 -18.82
CA THR A 187 24.59 -14.41 -18.21
C THR A 187 25.10 -15.68 -18.87
N SER A 188 26.36 -15.60 -19.29
CA SER A 188 27.29 -16.65 -19.72
C SER A 188 27.00 -18.07 -19.18
N PRO A 189 27.30 -19.13 -19.96
CA PRO A 189 26.88 -20.49 -19.65
C PRO A 189 27.39 -20.97 -18.28
N ILE A 190 26.47 -21.09 -17.31
CA ILE A 190 26.73 -21.74 -16.04
C ILE A 190 26.52 -23.25 -16.24
N GLU A 191 27.59 -23.92 -16.67
CA GLU A 191 27.70 -25.36 -16.61
C GLU A 191 27.66 -25.82 -15.14
N LYS A 192 26.55 -26.44 -14.71
CA LYS A 192 26.46 -27.17 -13.43
C LYS A 192 25.72 -28.49 -13.60
N THR A 193 26.52 -29.49 -13.98
CA THR A 193 26.54 -30.87 -13.50
C THR A 193 25.22 -31.46 -12.97
N TYR A 194 24.71 -32.45 -13.72
CA TYR A 194 23.67 -33.37 -13.30
C TYR A 194 24.01 -34.07 -11.96
N PHE A 195 23.03 -34.13 -11.06
CA PHE A 195 22.87 -35.25 -10.15
C PHE A 195 21.42 -35.75 -10.21
N THR A 196 21.24 -36.92 -10.83
CA THR A 196 19.97 -37.66 -10.84
C THR A 196 19.69 -38.28 -9.48
N ASN A 197 18.42 -38.31 -9.06
CA ASN A 197 17.82 -39.45 -8.31
C ASN A 197 16.28 -39.33 -8.19
N GLN A 198 15.58 -39.95 -9.15
CA GLN A 198 14.27 -40.64 -9.03
C GLN A 198 13.00 -39.89 -8.54
N PRO A 199 11.77 -40.45 -8.77
CA PRO A 199 10.62 -39.61 -9.14
C PRO A 199 9.46 -39.54 -8.14
N GLY A 200 8.69 -38.46 -8.25
CA GLY A 200 7.22 -38.47 -8.10
C GLY A 200 6.66 -38.09 -6.73
N ASP A 201 6.24 -36.82 -6.59
CA ASP A 201 4.88 -36.50 -6.14
C ASP A 201 4.43 -35.12 -6.67
N THR A 202 3.13 -34.90 -6.85
CA THR A 202 2.56 -33.74 -7.55
C THR A 202 1.86 -32.78 -6.59
N HIS A 203 2.62 -31.89 -5.95
CA HIS A 203 2.06 -30.76 -5.21
C HIS A 203 2.83 -29.47 -5.55
N GLN A 204 2.14 -28.52 -6.21
CA GLN A 204 2.71 -27.22 -6.56
C GLN A 204 2.86 -26.35 -5.31
N ASN A 205 4.10 -26.16 -4.87
CA ASN A 205 4.43 -25.29 -3.75
C ASN A 205 4.41 -23.82 -4.20
N VAL A 206 3.32 -23.12 -3.91
CA VAL A 206 3.24 -21.65 -4.03
C VAL A 206 4.05 -21.03 -2.89
N VAL A 207 5.23 -20.51 -3.19
CA VAL A 207 6.08 -19.80 -2.21
C VAL A 207 5.66 -18.33 -2.15
N VAL A 208 4.90 -17.96 -1.13
CA VAL A 208 4.63 -16.55 -0.80
C VAL A 208 5.88 -15.97 -0.14
N THR A 209 6.61 -15.12 -0.85
CA THR A 209 7.74 -14.36 -0.27
C THR A 209 7.21 -13.21 0.59
N GLU A 210 6.83 -13.50 1.83
CA GLU A 210 6.37 -12.49 2.79
C GLU A 210 7.55 -11.67 3.36
N ALA A 211 7.89 -10.58 2.68
CA ALA A 211 8.74 -9.52 3.24
C ALA A 211 7.87 -8.53 4.05
N GLY A 212 7.19 -9.02 5.09
CA GLY A 212 6.22 -8.26 5.87
C GLY A 212 6.49 -8.34 7.38
N ILE A 213 6.72 -7.20 8.03
CA ILE A 213 6.73 -7.14 9.50
C ILE A 213 5.30 -7.36 10.00
N ILE A 214 5.11 -8.38 10.86
CA ILE A 214 3.81 -8.87 11.35
C ILE A 214 2.87 -7.70 11.74
N PRO A 215 1.75 -7.49 11.01
CA PRO A 215 0.93 -6.29 11.18
C PRO A 215 0.28 -6.18 12.57
N ASN A 216 0.04 -7.31 13.25
CA ASN A 216 -0.49 -7.33 14.62
C ASN A 216 0.38 -6.55 15.61
N LEU A 217 1.71 -6.48 15.42
CA LEU A 217 2.57 -5.75 16.34
C LEU A 217 2.38 -4.23 16.20
N ILE A 218 2.10 -3.75 14.98
CA ILE A 218 1.91 -2.31 14.70
C ILE A 218 0.67 -1.77 15.41
N TYR A 219 -0.45 -2.52 15.39
CA TYR A 219 -1.69 -2.14 16.09
C TYR A 219 -1.55 -2.15 17.62
N VAL A 220 -0.59 -2.87 18.19
CA VAL A 220 -0.29 -2.85 19.64
C VAL A 220 0.69 -1.73 19.99
N VAL A 221 1.71 -1.49 19.15
CA VAL A 221 2.77 -0.51 19.41
C VAL A 221 2.30 0.94 19.23
N ILE A 222 1.49 1.23 18.19
CA ILE A 222 1.00 2.59 17.91
C ILE A 222 0.19 3.21 19.08
N PRO A 223 -0.77 2.53 19.73
CA PRO A 223 -1.50 3.10 20.87
C PRO A 223 -0.74 3.03 22.19
N THR A 224 0.17 2.08 22.36
CA THR A 224 0.91 1.93 23.64
C THR A 224 2.01 2.97 23.81
N ILE A 225 2.68 3.43 22.74
CA ILE A 225 3.71 4.48 22.85
C ILE A 225 3.13 5.81 23.39
N PRO A 226 2.04 6.39 22.84
CA PRO A 226 1.40 7.59 23.40
C PRO A 226 0.94 7.40 24.84
N LEU A 227 0.37 6.23 25.17
CA LEU A 227 -0.10 5.92 26.51
C LEU A 227 1.06 5.88 27.52
N LEU A 228 2.18 5.23 27.17
CA LEU A 228 3.39 5.19 28.01
C LEU A 228 4.01 6.58 28.20
N LEU A 229 4.03 7.42 27.16
CA LEU A 229 4.51 8.81 27.26
C LEU A 229 3.62 9.64 28.20
N LEU A 230 2.28 9.51 28.10
CA LEU A 230 1.35 10.17 29.01
C LEU A 230 1.54 9.71 30.46
N ILE A 231 1.73 8.41 30.68
CA ILE A 231 2.02 7.85 32.01
C ILE A 231 3.33 8.43 32.57
N LEU A 232 4.41 8.49 31.78
CA LEU A 232 5.69 9.06 32.20
C LEU A 232 5.58 10.56 32.56
N VAL A 233 4.81 11.35 31.80
CA VAL A 233 4.55 12.77 32.11
C VAL A 233 3.70 12.91 33.38
N ALA A 234 2.68 12.07 33.58
CA ALA A 234 1.85 12.07 34.78
C ALA A 234 2.66 11.70 36.04
N PHE A 235 3.50 10.66 35.98
CA PHE A 235 4.41 10.31 37.07
C PHE A 235 5.46 11.41 37.32
N GLY A 236 6.08 11.95 36.27
CA GLY A 236 7.06 13.04 36.40
C GLY A 236 6.48 14.30 37.06
N THR A 237 5.30 14.73 36.63
CA THR A 237 4.60 15.89 37.23
C THR A 237 4.14 15.61 38.66
N CYS A 238 3.62 14.41 38.96
CA CYS A 238 3.27 14.00 40.31
C CYS A 238 4.49 13.97 41.25
N CYS A 239 5.60 13.36 40.82
CA CYS A 239 6.86 13.35 41.57
C CYS A 239 7.39 14.78 41.80
N PHE A 240 7.34 15.65 40.79
CA PHE A 240 7.74 17.06 40.93
C PHE A 240 6.87 17.80 41.96
N GLN A 241 5.54 17.66 41.88
CA GLN A 241 4.62 18.27 42.86
C GLN A 241 4.83 17.72 44.27
N MET A 242 5.05 16.42 44.43
CA MET A 242 5.35 15.77 45.71
C MET A 242 6.67 16.28 46.32
N LEU A 243 7.73 16.39 45.53
CA LEU A 243 9.01 16.94 45.95
C LEU A 243 8.92 18.44 46.28
N HIS A 244 8.15 19.21 45.50
CA HIS A 244 7.92 20.63 45.78
C HIS A 244 7.11 20.83 47.07
N LYS A 245 6.03 20.06 47.28
CA LYS A 245 5.26 20.07 48.55
C LYS A 245 6.10 19.62 49.75
N ARG A 246 7.00 18.64 49.59
CA ARG A 246 7.98 18.25 50.63
C ARG A 246 8.98 19.37 50.93
N LYS A 247 9.51 20.05 49.91
CA LYS A 247 10.43 21.20 50.07
C LYS A 247 9.73 22.37 50.77
N ALA A 248 8.51 22.71 50.38
CA ALA A 248 7.70 23.74 51.04
C ALA A 248 7.40 23.41 52.51
N ARG A 249 6.95 22.19 52.81
CA ARG A 249 6.74 21.74 54.21
C ARG A 249 8.02 21.79 55.05
N ARG A 250 9.16 21.37 54.48
CA ARG A 250 10.46 21.39 55.17
C ARG A 250 11.02 22.79 55.40
N ASN A 251 10.65 23.77 54.57
CA ASN A 251 10.95 25.17 54.83
C ASN A 251 10.07 25.70 55.97
N PHE A 252 8.76 25.43 55.95
CA PHE A 252 7.82 25.85 57.00
C PHE A 252 8.15 25.29 58.40
N THR A 253 8.60 24.02 58.49
CA THR A 253 9.08 23.46 59.77
C THR A 253 10.46 23.95 60.20
N LYS A 254 11.20 24.67 59.35
CA LYS A 254 12.48 25.29 59.74
C LYS A 254 12.31 26.65 60.42
N ASP A 255 11.20 27.35 60.13
CA ASP A 255 10.85 28.65 60.72
C ASP A 255 10.08 28.52 62.05
N SER A 256 9.78 27.30 62.51
CA SER A 256 8.85 27.04 63.63
C SER A 256 9.39 26.10 64.71
N THR A 257 10.41 26.53 65.46
CA THR A 257 10.71 26.08 66.85
C THR A 257 11.65 27.11 67.55
N PRO A 258 11.65 27.23 68.90
CA PRO A 258 11.71 28.56 69.53
C PRO A 258 12.96 28.86 70.40
N LEU A 259 13.25 30.16 70.57
CA LEU A 259 14.20 30.75 71.54
C LEU A 259 13.71 32.18 71.82
N SER A 260 12.87 32.45 72.84
CA SER A 260 13.13 32.57 74.28
C SER A 260 13.79 33.90 74.72
N SER A 261 12.95 34.73 75.36
CA SER A 261 13.23 35.69 76.47
C SER A 261 14.18 36.89 76.31
N GLU A 262 13.88 37.92 77.12
CA GLU A 262 14.67 39.15 77.37
C GLU A 262 14.70 40.15 76.17
N CYS A 263 14.75 41.48 76.30
CA CYS A 263 14.45 42.48 77.34
C CYS A 263 14.31 43.85 76.60
N LEU A 264 13.66 44.92 77.07
CA LEU A 264 13.06 45.27 78.38
C LEU A 264 11.81 46.19 78.18
N ALA A 265 11.22 46.63 79.29
CA ALA A 265 10.17 47.64 79.42
C ALA A 265 10.66 49.08 79.22
N GLU A 266 9.76 49.99 78.81
CA GLU A 266 9.68 51.33 79.43
C GLU A 266 8.22 51.85 79.42
N SER A 267 7.88 52.67 80.41
CA SER A 267 6.50 52.99 80.80
C SER A 267 5.93 54.28 80.23
N LEU A 268 4.60 54.28 80.10
CA LEU A 268 3.69 55.44 80.22
C LEU A 268 4.31 56.75 80.75
N ASN A 269 4.24 57.84 79.98
CA ASN A 269 3.47 59.03 80.41
C ASN A 269 3.29 60.09 79.29
N SER A 270 2.04 60.47 78.99
CA SER A 270 1.55 61.87 79.05
C SER A 270 0.20 62.05 78.34
N ASN A 271 -0.80 62.57 79.08
CA ASN A 271 -2.12 63.04 78.62
C ASN A 271 -3.09 61.90 78.19
N LEU A 272 -4.23 61.67 78.85
CA LEU A 272 -4.99 62.48 79.82
C LEU A 272 -5.40 61.64 81.05
#